data_AF-A0A1Y4TBS5-F1
#
_entry.id   AF-A0A1Y4TBS5-F1
#
_cell.length_a   1.000
_cell.length_b   1.000
_cell.length_c   1.000
_cell.angle_alpha   90.00
_cell.angle_beta   90.00
_cell.angle_gamma   90.00
#
_symmetry.space_group_name_H-M   'P 1'
#
loop_
_entity.id
_entity.type
_entity.pdbx_description
1 polymer ?
#
loop_
_entity_poly.entity_id
_entity_poly.type
_entity_poly.pdbx_seq_one_letter_code
_entity_poly.pdbx_strand_id
1 'polypeptide(L)'
;MSKSELHPEYLRQKALQEALLARKNHKSDWYNGIYDRWEHPVLTREHIPLEWRFDLDPAANPYFMERLGVNAVFNAGAIELDGKFYLVARVEGNDRKSFFAVAESSSPVDGFRFWDKPIELPDTCPEETNVYDMRLTKHEDGWIYGVFCSESKDTSNPDLSAAAGRQADIDLFVLDDGWFKGRSDTTSSLGDWTADRNKLPGGLPELCARLNDMDMELGLWVEPEAVSPDSDLYRAHPDWALAVPGRRPVQIRHQYTLDLSRPDVVDGIWQQLEQVLRSCPIRYLKWDMNRALADVYSTALPAARQGEVYHRYVLGLYELQRRLAETFPDLLLENCAGGGARFDCGMLYYSPQIWCSDNTDARARLTIQYGTSLFYPGCVVGAHFSAVPNHCSGHVSTIEARMAAALSGTFGFELDLTACTPEELEALRPYVAWYREHGGLVRSGDLYRLCPPDPGSLGAAWMIAAPDGSEAAVFAVGDVLGGAHGPAGTNNLPRLPLQGLDPAAVYQFEAECAAYQASVDDWN
;
A
#
# COMPACT_ATOMS: atom_id res chain seq x y z
N MET A 1 0.39 46.08 -12.81
CA MET A 1 -0.28 45.90 -14.11
C MET A 1 -1.60 46.65 -14.10
N SER A 2 -1.90 47.37 -15.18
CA SER A 2 -3.21 48.00 -15.36
C SER A 2 -4.29 46.91 -15.50
N LYS A 3 -5.52 47.14 -15.01
CA LYS A 3 -6.64 46.17 -15.13
C LYS A 3 -6.95 45.76 -16.59
N SER A 4 -6.42 46.48 -17.59
CA SER A 4 -6.57 46.17 -19.02
C SER A 4 -5.58 45.13 -19.57
N GLU A 5 -4.68 44.57 -18.76
CA GLU A 5 -3.60 43.67 -19.20
C GLU A 5 -3.68 42.26 -18.57
N LEU A 6 -4.69 41.94 -17.77
CA LEU A 6 -4.81 40.62 -17.13
C LEU A 6 -5.63 39.66 -18.01
N HIS A 7 -5.16 38.41 -18.12
CA HIS A 7 -5.84 37.38 -18.90
C HIS A 7 -7.29 37.17 -18.37
N PRO A 8 -8.34 37.11 -19.22
CA PRO A 8 -9.73 36.97 -18.76
C PRO A 8 -9.96 35.74 -17.86
N GLU A 9 -9.25 34.65 -18.15
CA GLU A 9 -9.30 33.43 -17.33
C GLU A 9 -8.75 33.63 -15.92
N TYR A 10 -7.74 34.49 -15.72
CA TYR A 10 -7.23 34.83 -14.39
C TYR A 10 -8.34 35.44 -13.53
N LEU A 11 -9.10 36.38 -14.09
CA LEU A 11 -10.20 37.03 -13.36
C LEU A 11 -11.29 36.02 -12.98
N ARG A 12 -11.58 35.05 -13.86
CA ARG A 12 -12.53 33.96 -13.58
C ARG A 12 -12.03 33.06 -12.45
N GLN A 13 -10.79 32.56 -12.54
CA GLN A 13 -10.20 31.70 -11.51
C GLN A 13 -10.07 32.42 -10.18
N LYS A 14 -9.70 33.70 -10.19
CA LYS A 14 -9.61 34.52 -8.99
C LYS A 14 -10.96 34.67 -8.30
N ALA A 15 -12.04 34.88 -9.06
CA ALA A 15 -13.38 34.93 -8.49
C ALA A 15 -13.81 33.61 -7.85
N LEU A 16 -13.47 32.47 -8.48
CA LEU A 16 -13.73 31.14 -7.91
C LEU A 16 -12.93 30.89 -6.63
N GLN A 17 -11.65 31.27 -6.62
CA GLN A 17 -10.79 31.15 -5.45
C GLN A 17 -11.28 32.05 -4.32
N GLU A 18 -11.62 33.31 -4.58
CA GLU A 18 -12.17 34.20 -3.54
C GLU A 18 -13.50 33.69 -2.98
N ALA A 19 -14.35 33.07 -3.80
CA ALA A 19 -15.57 32.42 -3.33
C ALA A 19 -15.28 31.23 -2.41
N LEU A 20 -14.27 30.42 -2.74
CA LEU A 20 -13.81 29.32 -1.89
C LEU A 20 -13.23 29.83 -0.56
N LEU A 21 -12.36 30.83 -0.61
CA LEU A 21 -11.70 31.41 0.57
C LEU A 21 -12.68 32.14 1.49
N ALA A 22 -13.78 32.68 0.96
CA ALA A 22 -14.85 33.31 1.73
C ALA A 22 -15.91 32.31 2.25
N ARG A 23 -15.89 31.05 1.79
CA ARG A 23 -16.88 30.04 2.17
C ARG A 23 -16.76 29.74 3.66
N LYS A 24 -17.87 29.85 4.38
CA LYS A 24 -17.98 29.43 5.77
C LYS A 24 -18.13 27.92 5.86
N ASN A 25 -17.45 27.35 6.85
CA ASN A 25 -17.52 25.92 7.11
C ASN A 25 -18.59 25.66 8.17
N HIS A 26 -19.19 24.48 8.12
CA HIS A 26 -20.23 24.07 9.07
C HIS A 26 -19.83 22.75 9.71
N LYS A 27 -20.04 22.67 11.02
CA LYS A 27 -19.86 21.44 11.77
C LYS A 27 -20.98 20.48 11.35
N SER A 28 -20.59 19.29 10.92
CA SER A 28 -21.54 18.23 10.55
C SER A 28 -22.14 17.59 11.80
N ASP A 29 -23.24 16.86 11.62
CA ASP A 29 -23.88 16.09 12.70
C ASP A 29 -23.07 14.85 13.13
N TRP A 30 -21.93 14.58 12.47
CA TRP A 30 -21.06 13.46 12.78
C TRP A 30 -20.10 13.79 13.93
N TYR A 31 -20.13 12.98 14.98
CA TYR A 31 -19.25 13.03 16.13
C TYR A 31 -18.98 11.61 16.63
N ASN A 32 -17.72 11.27 16.87
CA ASN A 32 -17.31 9.94 17.32
C ASN A 32 -16.88 9.87 18.79
N GLY A 33 -17.09 10.94 19.57
CA GLY A 33 -16.62 11.02 20.96
C GLY A 33 -15.26 11.72 21.14
N ILE A 34 -14.50 11.94 20.06
CA ILE A 34 -13.11 12.45 20.13
C ILE A 34 -12.99 13.80 19.44
N TYR A 35 -13.55 13.95 18.24
CA TYR A 35 -13.47 15.19 17.47
C TYR A 35 -14.72 15.43 16.67
N ASP A 36 -14.93 16.71 16.34
CA ASP A 36 -16.00 17.15 15.45
C ASP A 36 -15.54 17.10 14.00
N ARG A 37 -16.43 16.63 13.11
CA ARG A 37 -16.19 16.68 11.68
C ARG A 37 -16.87 17.91 11.07
N TRP A 38 -16.14 18.61 10.21
CA TRP A 38 -16.65 19.72 9.42
C TRP A 38 -16.98 19.27 7.99
N GLU A 39 -17.95 19.93 7.37
CA GLU A 39 -18.46 19.57 6.03
C GLU A 39 -17.40 19.72 4.94
N HIS A 40 -16.53 20.73 5.07
CA HIS A 40 -15.51 21.04 4.08
C HIS A 40 -14.09 20.92 4.67
N PRO A 41 -13.11 20.45 3.89
CA PRO A 41 -11.70 20.53 4.28
C PRO A 41 -11.28 21.99 4.46
N VAL A 42 -10.44 22.26 5.46
CA VAL A 42 -9.90 23.60 5.75
C VAL A 42 -8.89 24.07 4.69
N LEU A 43 -8.24 23.13 4.01
CA LEU A 43 -7.33 23.37 2.89
C LEU A 43 -7.52 22.28 1.83
N THR A 44 -7.38 22.69 0.58
CA THR A 44 -7.38 21.83 -0.61
C THR A 44 -6.42 22.44 -1.64
N ARG A 45 -6.11 21.73 -2.73
CA ARG A 45 -5.31 22.29 -3.83
C ARG A 45 -5.90 23.58 -4.44
N GLU A 46 -7.22 23.76 -4.38
CA GLU A 46 -7.88 24.97 -4.88
C GLU A 46 -7.59 26.22 -4.03
N HIS A 47 -7.07 26.06 -2.81
CA HIS A 47 -6.64 27.16 -1.94
C HIS A 47 -5.27 27.72 -2.36
N ILE A 48 -4.49 27.01 -3.17
CA ILE A 48 -3.15 27.43 -3.59
C ILE A 48 -3.22 28.73 -4.42
N PRO A 49 -2.40 29.76 -4.11
CA PRO A 49 -2.39 31.01 -4.86
C PRO A 49 -2.25 30.79 -6.37
N LEU A 50 -3.06 31.51 -7.16
CA LEU A 50 -3.02 31.39 -8.62
C LEU A 50 -1.66 31.81 -9.18
N GLU A 51 -1.00 32.74 -8.51
CA GLU A 51 0.34 33.24 -8.83
C GLU A 51 1.43 32.15 -8.73
N TRP A 52 1.18 31.07 -7.97
CA TRP A 52 2.08 29.92 -7.93
C TRP A 52 1.84 28.99 -9.12
N ARG A 53 0.55 28.80 -9.44
CA ARG A 53 0.08 27.83 -10.42
C ARG A 53 0.23 28.34 -11.86
N PHE A 54 0.15 29.64 -12.08
CA PHE A 54 0.10 30.25 -13.40
C PHE A 54 1.15 31.35 -13.54
N ASP A 55 1.73 31.46 -14.72
CA ASP A 55 2.35 32.71 -15.16
C ASP A 55 1.25 33.65 -15.64
N LEU A 56 1.13 34.80 -14.98
CA LEU A 56 0.07 35.77 -15.21
C LEU A 56 0.42 36.77 -16.32
N ASP A 57 1.65 36.73 -16.85
CA ASP A 57 2.03 37.53 -18.01
C ASP A 57 1.37 36.95 -19.28
N PRO A 58 0.42 37.67 -19.90
CA PRO A 58 -0.26 37.18 -21.10
C PRO A 58 0.67 36.99 -22.30
N ALA A 59 1.84 37.65 -22.33
CA ALA A 59 2.80 37.47 -23.40
C ALA A 59 3.56 36.13 -23.25
N ALA A 60 3.89 35.73 -22.03
CA ALA A 60 4.57 34.47 -21.72
C ALA A 60 3.60 33.27 -21.64
N ASN A 61 2.34 33.52 -21.26
CA ASN A 61 1.30 32.51 -21.11
C ASN A 61 -0.03 32.90 -21.80
N PRO A 62 -0.04 33.00 -23.14
CA PRO A 62 -1.20 33.50 -23.89
C PRO A 62 -2.44 32.62 -23.81
N TYR A 63 -2.29 31.38 -23.35
CA TYR A 63 -3.38 30.40 -23.21
C TYR A 63 -3.74 30.12 -21.75
N PHE A 64 -3.15 30.83 -20.79
CA PHE A 64 -3.37 30.66 -19.36
C PHE A 64 -3.19 29.21 -18.88
N MET A 65 -2.12 28.57 -19.38
CA MET A 65 -1.76 27.22 -19.00
C MET A 65 -1.18 27.20 -17.58
N GLU A 66 -1.51 26.15 -16.84
CA GLU A 66 -0.92 25.90 -15.53
C GLU A 66 0.57 25.52 -15.68
N ARG A 67 1.44 26.20 -14.95
CA ARG A 67 2.90 25.95 -14.90
C ARG A 67 3.28 25.05 -13.75
N LEU A 68 2.73 25.29 -12.57
CA LEU A 68 2.93 24.46 -11.39
C LEU A 68 1.62 23.73 -11.10
N GLY A 69 1.55 22.48 -11.56
CA GLY A 69 0.42 21.61 -11.26
C GLY A 69 0.48 21.15 -9.80
N VAL A 70 -0.57 21.41 -9.04
CA VAL A 70 -0.71 20.92 -7.66
C VAL A 70 -1.73 19.80 -7.61
N ASN A 71 -1.28 18.64 -7.13
CA ASN A 71 -2.11 17.46 -6.98
C ASN A 71 -2.96 17.55 -5.72
N ALA A 72 -2.33 17.84 -4.58
CA ALA A 72 -2.99 17.81 -3.29
C ALA A 72 -2.29 18.70 -2.24
N VAL A 73 -3.01 18.97 -1.16
CA VAL A 73 -2.51 19.66 0.03
C VAL A 73 -2.82 18.76 1.23
N PHE A 74 -1.79 18.39 1.98
CA PHE A 74 -1.84 17.41 3.04
C PHE A 74 -1.40 17.98 4.38
N ASN A 75 -1.81 17.29 5.46
CA ASN A 75 -1.21 17.25 6.80
C ASN A 75 -0.48 18.53 7.21
N ALA A 76 -1.21 19.40 7.89
CA ALA A 76 -0.65 20.63 8.42
C ALA A 76 -0.13 20.43 9.83
N GLY A 77 1.12 20.82 10.08
CA GLY A 77 1.51 21.26 11.41
C GLY A 77 0.67 22.50 11.75
N ALA A 78 -0.06 22.47 12.85
CA ALA A 78 -0.96 23.55 13.22
C ALA A 78 -0.46 24.25 14.49
N ILE A 79 -0.56 25.58 14.53
CA ILE A 79 -0.27 26.35 15.73
C ILE A 79 -1.17 27.58 15.83
N GLU A 80 -1.64 27.87 17.03
CA GLU A 80 -2.34 29.13 17.33
C GLU A 80 -1.34 30.14 17.90
N LEU A 81 -1.28 31.32 17.30
CA LEU A 81 -0.38 32.41 17.71
C LEU A 81 -1.13 33.73 17.60
N ASP A 82 -1.11 34.51 18.69
CA ASP A 82 -1.66 35.86 18.76
C ASP A 82 -3.11 35.98 18.24
N GLY A 83 -3.93 34.96 18.51
CA GLY A 83 -5.35 34.90 18.11
C GLY A 83 -5.58 34.55 16.63
N LYS A 84 -4.54 34.07 15.92
CA LYS A 84 -4.63 33.51 14.58
C LYS A 84 -4.20 32.05 14.56
N PHE A 85 -4.70 31.31 13.58
CA PHE A 85 -4.38 29.91 13.33
C PHE A 85 -3.48 29.81 12.11
N TYR A 86 -2.34 29.13 12.28
CA TYR A 86 -1.36 28.90 11.24
C TYR A 86 -1.26 27.41 10.95
N LEU A 87 -1.26 27.07 9.67
CA LEU A 87 -1.12 25.72 9.15
C LEU A 87 0.13 25.68 8.26
N VAL A 88 1.13 24.87 8.62
CA VAL A 88 2.23 24.53 7.72
C VAL A 88 1.86 23.26 6.98
N ALA A 89 1.31 23.43 5.78
CA ALA A 89 0.81 22.35 4.95
C ALA A 89 1.91 21.81 4.03
N ARG A 90 1.88 20.50 3.81
CA ARG A 90 2.61 19.85 2.72
C ARG A 90 1.82 20.07 1.42
N VAL A 91 2.43 20.73 0.45
CA VAL A 91 1.87 20.92 -0.89
C VAL A 91 2.56 19.93 -1.83
N GLU A 92 1.79 19.06 -2.46
CA GLU A 92 2.30 18.05 -3.40
C GLU A 92 2.02 18.48 -4.84
N GLY A 93 3.08 18.58 -5.64
CA GLY A 93 3.00 18.81 -7.08
C GLY A 93 2.47 17.59 -7.83
N ASN A 94 2.06 17.78 -9.08
CA ASN A 94 1.64 16.68 -9.98
C ASN A 94 2.78 15.68 -10.25
N ASP A 95 4.03 16.08 -10.04
CA ASP A 95 5.24 15.25 -10.10
C ASP A 95 5.51 14.47 -8.81
N ARG A 96 4.59 14.56 -7.82
CA ARG A 96 4.68 13.92 -6.50
C ARG A 96 5.82 14.46 -5.63
N LYS A 97 6.47 15.57 -6.03
CA LYS A 97 7.42 16.30 -5.19
C LYS A 97 6.67 17.24 -4.26
N SER A 98 7.17 17.34 -3.04
CA SER A 98 6.49 18.07 -1.98
C SER A 98 7.33 19.23 -1.48
N PHE A 99 6.66 20.31 -1.11
CA PHE A 99 7.24 21.44 -0.39
C PHE A 99 6.29 21.90 0.70
N PHE A 100 6.79 22.65 1.69
CA PHE A 100 5.95 23.19 2.74
C PHE A 100 5.48 24.61 2.43
N ALA A 101 4.28 24.95 2.86
CA ALA A 101 3.70 26.28 2.71
C ALA A 101 2.88 26.65 3.95
N VAL A 102 2.91 27.93 4.32
CA VAL A 102 2.12 28.45 5.45
C VAL A 102 0.78 28.96 4.95
N ALA A 103 -0.31 28.55 5.57
CA ALA A 103 -1.61 29.17 5.47
C ALA A 103 -2.07 29.73 6.81
N GLU A 104 -2.69 30.90 6.81
CA GLU A 104 -3.18 31.54 8.03
C GLU A 104 -4.68 31.86 7.97
N SER A 105 -5.34 31.84 9.13
CA SER A 105 -6.72 32.28 9.29
C SER A 105 -6.97 32.90 10.67
N SER A 106 -8.03 33.70 10.77
CA SER A 106 -8.60 34.14 12.06
C SER A 106 -9.63 33.16 12.64
N SER A 107 -9.95 32.11 11.88
CA SER A 107 -10.88 31.04 12.25
C SER A 107 -10.16 29.70 12.17
N PRO A 108 -10.41 28.76 13.10
CA PRO A 108 -9.74 27.46 13.08
C PRO A 108 -10.26 26.54 11.95
N VAL A 109 -11.34 26.90 11.26
CA VAL A 109 -12.11 25.97 10.40
C VAL A 109 -12.44 26.51 9.01
N ASP A 110 -12.21 27.80 8.76
CA ASP A 110 -12.43 28.43 7.45
C ASP A 110 -11.53 29.67 7.26
N GLY A 111 -11.54 30.25 6.07
CA GLY A 111 -10.85 31.52 5.79
C GLY A 111 -9.34 31.43 5.64
N PHE A 112 -8.77 30.22 5.55
CA PHE A 112 -7.33 30.03 5.39
C PHE A 112 -6.82 30.57 4.07
N ARG A 113 -5.75 31.37 4.13
CA ARG A 113 -5.02 31.87 2.96
C ARG A 113 -3.56 31.52 3.06
N PHE A 114 -3.00 30.93 2.01
CA PHE A 114 -1.56 30.75 1.91
C PHE A 114 -0.85 32.09 1.87
N TRP A 115 0.34 32.14 2.46
CA TRP A 115 1.28 33.23 2.29
C TRP A 115 1.75 33.31 0.82
N ASP A 116 2.34 34.45 0.45
CA ASP A 116 2.73 34.72 -0.95
C ASP A 116 3.80 33.76 -1.48
N LYS A 117 4.58 33.11 -0.60
CA LYS A 117 5.65 32.19 -0.97
C LYS A 117 5.65 30.92 -0.13
N PRO A 118 6.07 29.78 -0.71
CA PRO A 118 6.37 28.57 0.05
C PRO A 118 7.47 28.79 1.09
N ILE A 119 7.59 27.84 2.02
CA ILE A 119 8.73 27.76 2.93
C ILE A 119 9.96 27.35 2.12
N GLU A 120 11.01 28.15 2.25
CA GLU A 120 12.34 27.82 1.73
C GLU A 120 13.10 27.04 2.81
N LEU A 121 13.24 25.73 2.60
CA LEU A 121 14.07 24.89 3.45
C LEU A 121 15.52 24.90 2.92
N PRO A 122 16.53 25.09 3.78
CA PRO A 122 17.91 24.96 3.36
C PRO A 122 18.21 23.50 2.97
N ASP A 123 18.78 23.32 1.78
CA ASP A 123 19.24 22.01 1.29
C ASP A 123 20.52 21.60 2.04
N THR A 124 20.34 20.86 3.13
CA THR A 124 21.45 20.40 3.99
C THR A 124 21.86 18.95 3.72
N CYS A 125 21.13 18.20 2.88
CA CYS A 125 21.40 16.79 2.54
C CYS A 125 21.14 16.56 1.03
N PRO A 126 22.19 16.53 0.18
CA PRO A 126 22.04 16.41 -1.28
C PRO A 126 21.36 15.13 -1.76
N GLU A 127 21.34 14.09 -0.94
CA GLU A 127 20.75 12.78 -1.22
C GLU A 127 19.26 12.71 -0.82
N GLU A 128 18.73 13.76 -0.21
CA GLU A 128 17.33 13.88 0.17
C GLU A 128 16.45 13.96 -1.09
N THR A 129 15.50 13.04 -1.20
CA THR A 129 14.64 12.92 -2.37
C THR A 129 13.23 13.44 -2.13
N ASN A 130 12.82 13.56 -0.86
CA ASN A 130 11.49 14.03 -0.45
C ASN A 130 11.47 14.51 1.01
N VAL A 131 10.54 15.43 1.31
CA VAL A 131 10.21 15.88 2.67
C VAL A 131 8.72 15.69 2.94
N TYR A 132 8.38 15.22 4.14
CA TYR A 132 6.98 14.98 4.54
C TYR A 132 6.77 15.08 6.04
N ASP A 133 5.53 15.43 6.39
CA ASP A 133 5.04 15.68 7.77
C ASP A 133 5.82 16.76 8.52
N MET A 134 5.14 17.78 9.05
CA MET A 134 5.80 18.78 9.89
C MET A 134 4.99 19.02 11.16
N ARG A 135 5.67 18.97 12.30
CA ARG A 135 5.10 19.32 13.60
C ARG A 135 5.69 20.64 14.07
N LEU A 136 4.82 21.53 14.51
CA LEU A 136 5.18 22.85 15.01
C LEU A 136 5.13 22.85 16.52
N THR A 137 6.21 23.32 17.14
CA THR A 137 6.27 23.51 18.60
C THR A 137 6.75 24.93 18.88
N LYS A 138 5.96 25.68 19.66
CA LYS A 138 6.41 26.96 20.22
C LYS A 138 7.35 26.67 21.38
N HIS A 139 8.56 27.19 21.29
CA HIS A 139 9.58 27.03 22.33
C HIS A 139 9.61 28.26 23.26
N GLU A 140 10.15 28.09 24.47
CA GLU A 140 10.16 29.13 25.52
C GLU A 140 11.01 30.35 25.14
N ASP A 141 11.95 30.19 24.21
CA ASP A 141 12.78 31.27 23.66
C ASP A 141 12.05 32.17 22.66
N GLY A 142 10.78 31.88 22.38
CA GLY A 142 9.94 32.65 21.47
C GLY A 142 9.98 32.20 20.00
N TRP A 143 10.78 31.18 19.65
CA TRP A 143 10.80 30.62 18.30
C TRP A 143 9.78 29.49 18.12
N ILE A 144 9.45 29.21 16.85
CA ILE A 144 8.62 28.06 16.46
C ILE A 144 9.53 27.11 15.71
N TYR A 145 9.65 25.88 16.22
CA TYR A 145 10.43 24.83 15.57
C TYR A 145 9.51 23.94 14.75
N GLY A 146 9.90 23.70 13.49
CA GLY A 146 9.30 22.70 12.62
C GLY A 146 10.16 21.44 12.63
N VAL A 147 9.65 20.34 13.18
CA VAL A 147 10.27 19.02 13.06
C VAL A 147 9.62 18.31 11.88
N PHE A 148 10.42 17.88 10.91
CA PHE A 148 9.94 17.25 9.68
C PHE A 148 10.71 15.97 9.35
N CYS A 149 10.08 15.07 8.60
CA CYS A 149 10.72 13.85 8.11
C CYS A 149 11.27 14.07 6.70
N SER A 150 12.38 13.40 6.40
CA SER A 150 12.95 13.35 5.06
C SER A 150 13.45 11.97 4.68
N GLU A 151 13.53 11.70 3.38
CA GLU A 151 13.82 10.37 2.81
C GLU A 151 14.98 10.41 1.80
N SER A 152 15.90 9.46 1.92
CA SER A 152 17.01 9.22 1.00
C SER A 152 17.16 7.72 0.71
N LYS A 153 17.78 7.38 -0.43
CA LYS A 153 18.05 5.97 -0.81
C LYS A 153 19.30 5.45 -0.11
N ASP A 154 19.21 4.27 0.52
CA ASP A 154 20.40 3.53 0.98
C ASP A 154 21.07 2.81 -0.21
N THR A 155 22.39 2.98 -0.35
CA THR A 155 23.20 2.43 -1.44
C THR A 155 24.34 1.55 -0.93
N SER A 156 24.39 1.25 0.37
CA SER A 156 25.55 0.67 1.03
C SER A 156 25.53 -0.85 1.21
N ASN A 157 24.43 -1.55 0.90
CA ASN A 157 24.25 -2.95 1.27
C ASN A 157 24.48 -3.94 0.10
N PRO A 158 25.55 -4.76 0.11
CA PRO A 158 25.72 -5.87 -0.83
C PRO A 158 24.81 -7.04 -0.43
N ASP A 159 23.58 -7.04 -0.97
CA ASP A 159 22.48 -8.00 -0.76
C ASP A 159 22.80 -9.31 0.01
N LEU A 160 22.62 -9.25 1.33
CA LEU A 160 22.64 -10.37 2.29
C LEU A 160 21.24 -10.81 2.74
N SER A 161 20.18 -10.33 2.07
CA SER A 161 18.79 -10.47 2.52
C SER A 161 18.33 -11.93 2.60
N ALA A 162 18.68 -12.76 1.61
CA ALA A 162 18.38 -14.19 1.61
C ALA A 162 19.09 -14.93 2.77
N ALA A 163 20.32 -14.56 3.11
CA ALA A 163 21.03 -15.16 4.23
C ALA A 163 20.38 -14.81 5.57
N ALA A 164 19.96 -13.55 5.75
CA ALA A 164 19.20 -13.11 6.92
C ALA A 164 17.83 -13.81 6.99
N GLY A 165 17.15 -13.97 5.86
CA GLY A 165 15.92 -14.75 5.76
C GLY A 165 16.10 -16.21 6.16
N ARG A 166 17.19 -16.84 5.72
CA ARG A 166 17.51 -18.21 6.12
C ARG A 166 17.80 -18.34 7.62
N GLN A 167 18.46 -17.34 8.23
CA GLN A 167 18.66 -17.29 9.68
C GLN A 167 17.34 -17.24 10.46
N ALA A 168 16.31 -16.59 9.90
CA ALA A 168 14.94 -16.60 10.43
C ALA A 168 14.11 -17.84 10.01
N ASP A 169 14.73 -18.83 9.36
CA ASP A 169 14.11 -20.07 8.88
C ASP A 169 13.01 -19.88 7.80
N ILE A 170 13.19 -18.90 6.91
CA ILE A 170 12.29 -18.62 5.78
C ILE A 170 12.62 -19.52 4.58
N ASP A 171 11.59 -20.04 3.90
CA ASP A 171 11.72 -21.01 2.79
C ASP A 171 11.68 -20.37 1.38
N LEU A 172 11.08 -19.19 1.23
CA LEU A 172 10.83 -18.55 -0.06
C LEU A 172 11.33 -17.10 -0.06
N PHE A 173 12.14 -16.74 -1.06
CA PHE A 173 12.55 -15.37 -1.32
C PHE A 173 11.81 -14.83 -2.55
N VAL A 174 11.02 -13.79 -2.40
CA VAL A 174 10.30 -13.16 -3.52
C VAL A 174 11.03 -11.90 -3.96
N LEU A 175 11.52 -11.89 -5.20
CA LEU A 175 12.11 -10.70 -5.81
C LEU A 175 11.00 -9.83 -6.41
N ASP A 176 10.70 -8.71 -5.74
CA ASP A 176 9.63 -7.77 -6.12
C ASP A 176 10.07 -6.81 -7.27
N ASP A 177 9.35 -5.70 -7.51
CA ASP A 177 9.61 -4.75 -8.60
C ASP A 177 11.07 -4.25 -8.64
N GLY A 178 11.58 -3.99 -9.85
CA GLY A 178 12.94 -3.47 -10.06
C GLY A 178 13.97 -4.45 -10.61
N TRP A 179 13.65 -5.75 -10.72
CA TRP A 179 14.60 -6.77 -11.20
C TRP A 179 14.90 -6.71 -12.71
N PHE A 180 14.02 -6.08 -13.49
CA PHE A 180 14.09 -6.04 -14.95
C PHE A 180 14.78 -4.77 -15.47
N LYS A 181 15.29 -4.89 -16.71
CA LYS A 181 16.19 -3.93 -17.37
C LYS A 181 15.65 -2.51 -17.30
N GLY A 182 16.43 -1.61 -16.69
CA GLY A 182 16.13 -0.16 -16.67
C GLY A 182 15.17 0.30 -15.58
N ARG A 183 14.59 -0.63 -14.79
CA ARG A 183 13.58 -0.32 -13.77
C ARG A 183 14.18 0.20 -12.46
N SER A 184 14.63 1.44 -12.41
CA SER A 184 15.21 2.04 -11.18
C SER A 184 14.24 2.91 -10.38
N ASP A 185 13.07 3.16 -10.97
CA ASP A 185 11.91 3.83 -10.38
C ASP A 185 10.63 3.37 -11.11
N THR A 186 9.49 3.97 -10.77
CA THR A 186 8.17 3.59 -11.31
C THR A 186 7.86 4.18 -12.69
N THR A 187 8.77 4.93 -13.31
CA THR A 187 8.49 5.74 -14.52
C THR A 187 8.79 5.05 -15.84
N SER A 188 9.49 3.91 -15.85
CA SER A 188 9.97 3.25 -17.07
C SER A 188 9.84 1.72 -17.02
N SER A 189 10.17 1.08 -18.15
CA SER A 189 10.50 -0.34 -18.31
C SER A 189 9.36 -1.36 -18.21
N LEU A 190 8.13 -0.99 -17.78
CA LEU A 190 7.01 -1.95 -17.80
C LEU A 190 6.74 -2.41 -19.24
N GLY A 191 6.61 -3.72 -19.39
CA GLY A 191 6.50 -4.39 -20.69
C GLY A 191 7.80 -5.05 -21.18
N ASP A 192 8.94 -4.81 -20.52
CA ASP A 192 10.25 -5.37 -20.88
C ASP A 192 10.75 -6.38 -19.83
N TRP A 193 10.22 -7.60 -19.86
CA TRP A 193 10.48 -8.61 -18.82
C TRP A 193 11.81 -9.35 -19.02
N THR A 194 12.93 -8.64 -18.92
CA THR A 194 14.29 -9.21 -19.00
C THR A 194 15.14 -8.73 -17.83
N ALA A 195 15.88 -9.62 -17.18
CA ALA A 195 16.68 -9.30 -16.01
C ALA A 195 17.71 -8.17 -16.28
N ASP A 196 17.78 -7.19 -15.38
CA ASP A 196 18.78 -6.13 -15.43
C ASP A 196 20.15 -6.67 -15.00
N ARG A 197 21.07 -6.79 -15.95
CA ARG A 197 22.42 -7.32 -15.68
C ARG A 197 23.28 -6.40 -14.82
N ASN A 198 22.90 -5.14 -14.64
CA ASN A 198 23.62 -4.25 -13.73
C ASN A 198 23.27 -4.55 -12.26
N LYS A 199 22.04 -5.00 -11.99
CA LYS A 199 21.56 -5.37 -10.65
C LYS A 199 21.78 -6.86 -10.36
N LEU A 200 21.59 -7.68 -11.39
CA LEU A 200 21.73 -9.12 -11.36
C LEU A 200 22.78 -9.54 -12.42
N PRO A 201 24.09 -9.45 -12.14
CA PRO A 201 25.15 -9.78 -13.11
C PRO A 201 24.94 -11.16 -13.78
N GLY A 202 24.65 -12.18 -12.98
CA GLY A 202 24.28 -13.53 -13.46
C GLY A 202 22.84 -13.70 -13.95
N GLY A 203 21.99 -12.69 -13.78
CA GLY A 203 20.56 -12.74 -14.04
C GLY A 203 19.83 -13.64 -13.05
N LEU A 204 18.55 -13.90 -13.33
CA LEU A 204 17.71 -14.79 -12.51
C LEU A 204 18.28 -16.20 -12.32
N PRO A 205 18.98 -16.84 -13.29
CA PRO A 205 19.54 -18.18 -13.09
C PRO A 205 20.59 -18.25 -11.98
N GLU A 206 21.48 -17.24 -11.86
CA GLU A 206 22.48 -17.22 -10.79
C GLU A 206 21.84 -16.98 -9.43
N LEU A 207 20.88 -16.04 -9.34
CA LEU A 207 20.13 -15.80 -8.10
C LEU A 207 19.37 -17.06 -7.65
N CYS A 208 18.67 -17.71 -8.57
CA CYS A 208 17.95 -18.95 -8.28
C CYS A 208 18.89 -20.07 -7.81
N ALA A 209 20.05 -20.24 -8.45
CA ALA A 209 21.05 -21.22 -8.01
C ALA A 209 21.55 -20.92 -6.59
N ARG A 210 21.86 -19.65 -6.29
CA ARG A 210 22.29 -19.23 -4.95
C ARG A 210 21.23 -19.48 -3.89
N LEU A 211 19.96 -19.20 -4.17
CA LEU A 211 18.85 -19.46 -3.25
C LEU A 211 18.67 -20.96 -3.00
N ASN A 212 18.70 -21.78 -4.05
CA ASN A 212 18.60 -23.23 -3.93
C ASN A 212 19.76 -23.84 -3.12
N ASP A 213 20.98 -23.31 -3.26
CA ASP A 213 22.15 -23.72 -2.44
C ASP A 213 21.97 -23.41 -0.94
N MET A 214 21.01 -22.54 -0.60
CA MET A 214 20.60 -22.19 0.77
C MET A 214 19.30 -22.89 1.21
N ASP A 215 18.79 -23.84 0.42
CA ASP A 215 17.47 -24.47 0.59
C ASP A 215 16.30 -23.46 0.58
N MET A 216 16.42 -22.38 -0.20
CA MET A 216 15.36 -21.40 -0.41
C MET A 216 14.86 -21.41 -1.85
N GLU A 217 13.56 -21.24 -2.03
CA GLU A 217 12.93 -21.10 -3.34
C GLU A 217 12.94 -19.64 -3.81
N LEU A 218 12.86 -19.45 -5.14
CA LEU A 218 12.72 -18.13 -5.75
C LEU A 218 11.26 -17.87 -6.16
N GLY A 219 10.72 -16.76 -5.69
CA GLY A 219 9.53 -16.11 -6.22
C GLY A 219 9.87 -14.85 -7.02
N LEU A 220 8.99 -14.42 -7.92
CA LEU A 220 9.21 -13.26 -8.77
C LEU A 220 7.94 -12.39 -8.89
N TRP A 221 8.11 -11.08 -9.01
CA TRP A 221 7.03 -10.14 -9.32
C TRP A 221 6.96 -9.81 -10.83
N VAL A 222 5.74 -9.65 -11.35
CA VAL A 222 5.46 -9.14 -12.70
C VAL A 222 4.18 -8.29 -12.71
N GLU A 223 4.07 -7.36 -13.66
CA GLU A 223 2.83 -6.58 -13.92
C GLU A 223 2.45 -6.65 -15.41
N PRO A 224 1.98 -7.81 -15.91
CA PRO A 224 1.95 -8.13 -17.35
C PRO A 224 0.90 -7.34 -18.14
N GLU A 225 -0.01 -6.68 -17.44
CA GLU A 225 -1.09 -5.84 -18.00
C GLU A 225 -0.59 -4.42 -18.34
N ALA A 226 0.57 -4.02 -17.83
CA ALA A 226 1.06 -2.65 -17.93
C ALA A 226 2.14 -2.48 -19.00
N VAL A 227 2.24 -1.26 -19.53
CA VAL A 227 3.34 -0.85 -20.40
C VAL A 227 3.75 0.60 -20.10
N SER A 228 5.05 0.85 -19.97
CA SER A 228 5.60 2.19 -19.80
C SER A 228 5.77 2.88 -21.16
N PRO A 229 5.56 4.21 -21.26
CA PRO A 229 5.91 4.95 -22.48
C PRO A 229 7.40 4.85 -22.82
N ASP A 230 8.26 4.76 -21.79
CA ASP A 230 9.68 4.49 -21.91
C ASP A 230 9.95 2.99 -21.70
N SER A 231 9.68 2.19 -22.74
CA SER A 231 10.02 0.76 -22.82
C SER A 231 10.34 0.37 -24.27
N ASP A 232 11.11 -0.71 -24.43
CA ASP A 232 11.36 -1.36 -25.72
C ASP A 232 10.03 -1.83 -26.34
N LEU A 233 9.13 -2.41 -25.53
CA LEU A 233 7.81 -2.87 -25.97
C LEU A 233 6.96 -1.72 -26.54
N TYR A 234 6.82 -0.60 -25.84
CA TYR A 234 5.98 0.50 -26.31
C TYR A 234 6.56 1.19 -27.55
N ARG A 235 7.89 1.28 -27.67
CA ARG A 235 8.53 1.79 -28.88
C ARG A 235 8.30 0.89 -30.10
N ALA A 236 8.29 -0.42 -29.90
CA ALA A 236 8.03 -1.39 -30.97
C ALA A 236 6.54 -1.49 -31.33
N HIS A 237 5.67 -1.44 -30.32
CA HIS A 237 4.24 -1.69 -30.42
C HIS A 237 3.42 -0.63 -29.66
N PRO A 238 3.46 0.66 -30.08
CA PRO A 238 2.69 1.71 -29.42
C PRO A 238 1.17 1.48 -29.55
N ASP A 239 0.74 0.72 -30.56
CA ASP A 239 -0.66 0.33 -30.79
C ASP A 239 -1.18 -0.74 -29.83
N TRP A 240 -0.30 -1.39 -29.06
CA TRP A 240 -0.70 -2.40 -28.08
C TRP A 240 -1.29 -1.79 -26.81
N ALA A 241 -1.07 -0.50 -26.54
CA ALA A 241 -1.70 0.17 -25.40
C ALA A 241 -3.14 0.60 -25.75
N LEU A 242 -4.04 0.55 -24.75
CA LEU A 242 -5.37 1.15 -24.87
C LEU A 242 -5.24 2.66 -25.11
N ALA A 243 -5.84 3.13 -26.19
CA ALA A 243 -5.81 4.54 -26.57
C ALA A 243 -7.00 4.90 -27.46
N VAL A 244 -7.64 6.03 -27.16
CA VAL A 244 -8.69 6.60 -28.02
C VAL A 244 -8.03 7.41 -29.15
N PRO A 245 -8.27 7.10 -30.44
CA PRO A 245 -7.68 7.85 -31.55
C PRO A 245 -7.91 9.36 -31.45
N GLY A 246 -6.86 10.14 -31.66
CA GLY A 246 -6.91 11.60 -31.59
C GLY A 246 -6.95 12.18 -30.17
N ARG A 247 -6.81 11.35 -29.12
CA ARG A 247 -6.69 11.80 -27.73
C ARG A 247 -5.32 11.42 -27.17
N ARG A 248 -4.78 12.29 -26.31
CA ARG A 248 -3.57 11.97 -25.56
C ARG A 248 -3.93 10.97 -24.45
N PRO A 249 -3.30 9.77 -24.39
CA PRO A 249 -3.56 8.81 -23.34
C PRO A 249 -3.20 9.33 -21.94
N VAL A 250 -3.99 8.96 -20.95
CA VAL A 250 -3.77 9.31 -19.53
C VAL A 250 -2.81 8.30 -18.89
N GLN A 251 -1.70 8.82 -18.39
CA GLN A 251 -0.81 8.05 -17.52
C GLN A 251 -1.37 8.04 -16.09
N ILE A 252 -1.44 6.86 -15.51
CA ILE A 252 -1.70 6.65 -14.08
C ILE A 252 -0.49 5.88 -13.58
N ARG A 253 0.20 6.38 -12.56
CA ARG A 253 1.50 5.84 -12.11
C ARG A 253 2.54 5.74 -13.24
N HIS A 254 2.58 6.74 -14.14
CA HIS A 254 3.53 6.82 -15.27
C HIS A 254 3.47 5.67 -16.30
N GLN A 255 2.39 4.89 -16.31
CA GLN A 255 2.22 3.72 -17.19
C GLN A 255 0.89 3.77 -17.94
N TYR A 256 0.77 3.00 -19.00
CA TYR A 256 -0.47 2.69 -19.73
C TYR A 256 -0.89 1.24 -19.48
N THR A 257 -2.09 0.87 -19.97
CA THR A 257 -2.59 -0.50 -19.94
C THR A 257 -2.56 -1.10 -21.34
N LEU A 258 -2.08 -2.33 -21.45
CA LEU A 258 -2.10 -3.09 -22.70
C LEU A 258 -3.53 -3.51 -23.08
N ASP A 259 -3.82 -3.55 -24.37
CA ASP A 259 -5.11 -3.96 -24.92
C ASP A 259 -5.21 -5.49 -24.97
N LEU A 260 -5.46 -6.11 -23.81
CA LEU A 260 -5.67 -7.55 -23.72
C LEU A 260 -6.96 -8.04 -24.42
N SER A 261 -7.77 -7.15 -25.02
CA SER A 261 -8.87 -7.59 -25.89
C SER A 261 -8.39 -8.18 -27.23
N ARG A 262 -7.10 -8.00 -27.52
CA ARG A 262 -6.41 -8.43 -28.74
C ARG A 262 -5.59 -9.72 -28.51
N PRO A 263 -5.84 -10.80 -29.29
CA PRO A 263 -5.07 -12.03 -29.15
C PRO A 263 -3.56 -11.90 -29.38
N ASP A 264 -3.13 -11.03 -30.29
CA ASP A 264 -1.71 -10.82 -30.59
C ASP A 264 -0.96 -10.17 -29.41
N VAL A 265 -1.63 -9.29 -28.66
CA VAL A 265 -1.08 -8.70 -27.42
C VAL A 265 -0.96 -9.76 -26.33
N VAL A 266 -2.01 -10.58 -26.15
CA VAL A 266 -2.02 -11.71 -25.20
C VAL A 266 -0.89 -12.69 -25.51
N ASP A 267 -0.73 -13.09 -26.78
CA ASP A 267 0.33 -14.01 -27.19
C ASP A 267 1.73 -13.42 -27.00
N GLY A 268 1.92 -12.13 -27.28
CA GLY A 268 3.19 -11.44 -27.08
C GLY A 268 3.60 -11.37 -25.60
N ILE A 269 2.67 -11.04 -24.71
CA ILE A 269 2.92 -11.02 -23.26
C ILE A 269 3.13 -12.43 -22.72
N TRP A 270 2.37 -13.41 -23.20
CA TRP A 270 2.58 -14.81 -22.84
C TRP A 270 3.99 -15.29 -23.17
N GLN A 271 4.51 -14.98 -24.37
CA GLN A 271 5.86 -15.37 -24.76
C GLN A 271 6.94 -14.80 -23.83
N GLN A 272 6.80 -13.54 -23.41
CA GLN A 272 7.72 -12.93 -22.46
C GLN A 272 7.66 -13.62 -21.08
N LEU A 273 6.46 -13.85 -20.56
CA LEU A 273 6.27 -14.53 -19.27
C LEU A 273 6.82 -15.95 -19.30
N GLU A 274 6.50 -16.71 -20.34
CA GLU A 274 6.98 -18.08 -20.52
C GLU A 274 8.51 -18.13 -20.59
N GLN A 275 9.14 -17.18 -21.31
CA GLN A 275 10.60 -17.11 -21.39
C GLN A 275 11.24 -16.87 -20.02
N VAL A 276 10.68 -15.95 -19.22
CA VAL A 276 11.18 -15.65 -17.86
C VAL A 276 11.01 -16.87 -16.94
N LEU A 277 9.82 -17.47 -16.92
CA LEU A 277 9.51 -18.62 -16.06
C LEU A 277 10.28 -19.88 -16.43
N ARG A 278 10.70 -20.03 -17.70
CA ARG A 278 11.58 -21.12 -18.14
C ARG A 278 13.07 -20.86 -17.91
N SER A 279 13.46 -19.64 -17.51
CA SER A 279 14.87 -19.28 -17.35
C SER A 279 15.53 -19.95 -16.15
N CYS A 280 14.77 -20.19 -15.08
CA CYS A 280 15.18 -20.94 -13.89
C CYS A 280 13.95 -21.47 -13.12
N PRO A 281 14.12 -22.38 -12.14
CA PRO A 281 13.02 -22.92 -11.33
C PRO A 281 12.34 -21.90 -10.38
N ILE A 282 11.57 -20.97 -10.94
CA ILE A 282 10.73 -20.04 -10.16
C ILE A 282 9.52 -20.82 -9.61
N ARG A 283 9.24 -20.68 -8.31
CA ARG A 283 8.20 -21.42 -7.58
C ARG A 283 6.99 -20.58 -7.20
N TYR A 284 7.14 -19.27 -7.22
CA TYR A 284 6.08 -18.34 -6.90
C TYR A 284 6.07 -17.15 -7.86
N LEU A 285 4.88 -16.67 -8.24
CA LEU A 285 4.72 -15.49 -9.07
C LEU A 285 3.70 -14.53 -8.45
N LYS A 286 4.15 -13.32 -8.11
CA LYS A 286 3.27 -12.20 -7.73
C LYS A 286 2.86 -11.46 -9.00
N TRP A 287 1.61 -11.59 -9.40
CA TRP A 287 1.03 -10.94 -10.57
C TRP A 287 0.29 -9.69 -10.14
N ASP A 288 0.85 -8.52 -10.45
CA ASP A 288 0.32 -7.24 -9.99
C ASP A 288 -0.44 -6.45 -11.08
N MET A 289 -1.16 -5.42 -10.66
CA MET A 289 -1.79 -4.42 -11.51
C MET A 289 -2.04 -3.09 -10.77
N ASN A 290 -1.28 -2.05 -11.13
CA ASN A 290 -1.15 -0.84 -10.32
C ASN A 290 -1.90 0.38 -10.85
N ARG A 291 -2.87 0.21 -11.76
CA ARG A 291 -3.71 1.33 -12.25
C ARG A 291 -5.09 0.91 -12.72
N ALA A 292 -6.08 1.78 -12.58
CA ALA A 292 -7.36 1.59 -13.26
C ALA A 292 -7.22 1.69 -14.79
N LEU A 293 -8.13 1.02 -15.51
CA LEU A 293 -8.26 1.16 -16.96
C LEU A 293 -8.66 2.61 -17.30
N ALA A 294 -7.96 3.23 -18.24
CA ALA A 294 -8.34 4.51 -18.84
C ALA A 294 -8.18 4.45 -20.36
N ASP A 295 -8.79 5.41 -21.06
CA ASP A 295 -8.73 5.50 -22.53
C ASP A 295 -9.15 4.19 -23.23
N VAL A 296 -10.12 3.49 -22.65
CA VAL A 296 -10.52 2.13 -23.06
C VAL A 296 -11.13 2.15 -24.45
N TYR A 297 -10.31 1.79 -25.43
CA TYR A 297 -10.63 1.71 -26.84
C TYR A 297 -9.65 0.74 -27.51
N SER A 298 -10.17 -0.17 -28.33
CA SER A 298 -9.34 -1.10 -29.10
C SER A 298 -9.37 -0.73 -30.57
N THR A 299 -8.20 -0.50 -31.16
CA THR A 299 -8.06 -0.23 -32.61
C THR A 299 -8.41 -1.45 -33.47
N ALA A 300 -8.42 -2.65 -32.88
CA ALA A 300 -8.79 -3.89 -33.55
C ALA A 300 -10.32 -4.08 -33.68
N LEU A 301 -11.14 -3.26 -33.01
CA LEU A 301 -12.59 -3.36 -33.05
C LEU A 301 -13.25 -2.20 -33.82
N PRO A 302 -14.34 -2.46 -34.58
CA PRO A 302 -15.10 -1.39 -35.20
C PRO A 302 -15.83 -0.54 -34.15
N ALA A 303 -16.15 0.72 -34.49
CA ALA A 303 -16.77 1.69 -33.58
C ALA A 303 -18.01 1.15 -32.84
N ALA A 304 -18.86 0.37 -33.54
CA ALA A 304 -20.08 -0.21 -32.97
C ALA A 304 -19.84 -1.25 -31.86
N ARG A 305 -18.60 -1.74 -31.70
CA ARG A 305 -18.22 -2.83 -30.78
C ARG A 305 -17.27 -2.37 -29.68
N GLN A 306 -16.99 -1.07 -29.57
CA GLN A 306 -16.10 -0.53 -28.52
C GLN A 306 -16.63 -0.78 -27.10
N GLY A 307 -17.94 -0.95 -26.93
CA GLY A 307 -18.53 -1.35 -25.65
C GLY A 307 -18.13 -2.76 -25.17
N GLU A 308 -17.53 -3.60 -26.02
CA GLU A 308 -17.07 -4.95 -25.66
C GLU A 308 -15.67 -4.96 -25.03
N VAL A 309 -14.88 -3.88 -25.17
CA VAL A 309 -13.44 -3.87 -24.85
C VAL A 309 -13.18 -4.22 -23.39
N TYR A 310 -13.94 -3.64 -22.45
CA TYR A 310 -13.82 -3.96 -21.01
C TYR A 310 -13.96 -5.46 -20.73
N HIS A 311 -14.97 -6.11 -21.28
CA HIS A 311 -15.19 -7.53 -21.04
C HIS A 311 -14.15 -8.40 -21.74
N ARG A 312 -13.80 -8.06 -22.99
CA ARG A 312 -12.76 -8.78 -23.75
C ARG A 312 -11.38 -8.67 -23.12
N TYR A 313 -11.05 -7.52 -22.52
CA TYR A 313 -9.83 -7.33 -21.75
C TYR A 313 -9.74 -8.36 -20.60
N VAL A 314 -10.82 -8.50 -19.83
CA VAL A 314 -10.88 -9.49 -18.73
C VAL A 314 -10.76 -10.92 -19.26
N LEU A 315 -11.36 -11.24 -20.41
CA LEU A 315 -11.19 -12.55 -21.04
C LEU A 315 -9.74 -12.80 -21.48
N GLY A 316 -9.03 -11.78 -21.97
CA GLY A 316 -7.61 -11.87 -22.31
C GLY A 316 -6.72 -12.07 -21.08
N LEU A 317 -7.01 -11.36 -19.98
CA LEU A 317 -6.37 -11.60 -18.68
C LEU A 317 -6.59 -13.05 -18.20
N TYR A 318 -7.83 -13.54 -18.23
CA TYR A 318 -8.13 -14.92 -17.85
C TYR A 318 -7.44 -15.93 -18.75
N GLU A 319 -7.30 -15.65 -20.04
CA GLU A 319 -6.54 -16.51 -20.95
C GLU A 319 -5.05 -16.58 -20.55
N LEU A 320 -4.43 -15.47 -20.16
CA LEU A 320 -3.06 -15.48 -19.65
C LEU A 320 -2.93 -16.31 -18.36
N GLN A 321 -3.85 -16.13 -17.40
CA GLN A 321 -3.80 -16.89 -16.13
C GLN A 321 -4.08 -18.37 -16.33
N ARG A 322 -4.99 -18.72 -17.26
CA ARG A 322 -5.24 -20.11 -17.66
C ARG A 322 -3.99 -20.75 -18.24
N ARG A 323 -3.31 -20.09 -19.19
CA ARG A 323 -2.06 -20.60 -19.78
C ARG A 323 -0.98 -20.77 -18.71
N LEU A 324 -0.87 -19.83 -17.77
CA LEU A 324 0.07 -19.92 -16.66
C LEU A 324 -0.19 -21.16 -15.81
N ALA A 325 -1.42 -21.33 -15.33
CA ALA A 325 -1.81 -22.46 -14.48
C ALA A 325 -1.67 -23.83 -15.18
N GLU A 326 -1.97 -23.91 -16.49
CA GLU A 326 -1.82 -25.14 -17.27
C GLU A 326 -0.37 -25.48 -17.60
N THR A 327 0.47 -24.47 -17.85
CA THR A 327 1.86 -24.67 -18.28
C THR A 327 2.80 -24.89 -17.10
N PHE A 328 2.51 -24.25 -15.96
CA PHE A 328 3.33 -24.28 -14.74
C PHE A 328 2.44 -24.66 -13.54
N PRO A 329 1.93 -25.92 -13.47
CA PRO A 329 1.00 -26.32 -12.41
C PRO A 329 1.62 -26.32 -11.01
N ASP A 330 2.95 -26.39 -10.90
CA ASP A 330 3.69 -26.34 -9.64
C ASP A 330 4.09 -24.89 -9.24
N LEU A 331 3.68 -23.88 -10.01
CA LEU A 331 3.93 -22.47 -9.72
C LEU A 331 2.79 -21.92 -8.85
N LEU A 332 3.12 -21.39 -7.68
CA LEU A 332 2.16 -20.70 -6.83
C LEU A 332 1.92 -19.28 -7.36
N LEU A 333 0.71 -19.01 -7.87
CA LEU A 333 0.29 -17.67 -8.28
C LEU A 333 -0.31 -16.91 -7.09
N GLU A 334 0.16 -15.67 -6.89
CA GLU A 334 -0.49 -14.69 -6.04
C GLU A 334 -0.87 -13.46 -6.86
N ASN A 335 -2.17 -13.21 -7.01
CA ASN A 335 -2.64 -11.99 -7.66
C ASN A 335 -2.54 -10.79 -6.71
N CYS A 336 -2.30 -9.62 -7.29
CA CYS A 336 -2.19 -8.33 -6.62
C CYS A 336 -2.73 -7.25 -7.57
N ALA A 337 -3.27 -6.18 -7.00
CA ALA A 337 -3.66 -5.00 -7.75
C ALA A 337 -3.48 -3.75 -6.88
N GLY A 338 -2.21 -3.41 -6.56
CA GLY A 338 -1.89 -2.44 -5.51
C GLY A 338 -2.55 -2.82 -4.18
N GLY A 339 -2.37 -4.08 -3.77
CA GLY A 339 -3.18 -4.73 -2.75
C GLY A 339 -4.41 -5.46 -3.33
N GLY A 340 -5.49 -5.48 -2.56
CA GLY A 340 -6.69 -6.27 -2.84
C GLY A 340 -7.74 -5.61 -3.75
N ALA A 341 -7.37 -4.67 -4.63
CA ALA A 341 -8.35 -3.99 -5.49
C ALA A 341 -9.03 -4.93 -6.51
N ARG A 342 -8.48 -6.13 -6.71
CA ARG A 342 -9.03 -7.22 -7.53
C ARG A 342 -9.13 -8.52 -6.74
N PHE A 343 -9.65 -8.42 -5.51
CA PHE A 343 -9.89 -9.57 -4.62
C PHE A 343 -11.27 -10.17 -4.88
N ASP A 344 -11.36 -11.11 -5.81
CA ASP A 344 -12.62 -11.74 -6.22
C ASP A 344 -12.48 -13.22 -6.61
N CYS A 345 -13.62 -13.94 -6.60
CA CYS A 345 -13.66 -15.37 -6.94
C CYS A 345 -13.20 -15.69 -8.37
N GLY A 346 -13.29 -14.73 -9.30
CA GLY A 346 -12.83 -14.93 -10.68
C GLY A 346 -11.31 -15.04 -10.73
N MET A 347 -10.61 -14.20 -9.96
CA MET A 347 -9.16 -14.31 -9.79
C MET A 347 -8.76 -15.54 -8.98
N LEU A 348 -9.51 -15.87 -7.91
CA LEU A 348 -9.23 -17.04 -7.07
C LEU A 348 -9.36 -18.39 -7.78
N TYR A 349 -10.05 -18.43 -8.93
CA TYR A 349 -10.09 -19.63 -9.76
C TYR A 349 -8.70 -20.02 -10.30
N TYR A 350 -7.84 -19.04 -10.56
CA TYR A 350 -6.48 -19.25 -11.08
C TYR A 350 -5.39 -19.10 -10.02
N SER A 351 -5.63 -18.25 -9.01
CA SER A 351 -4.67 -17.85 -8.00
C SER A 351 -5.16 -18.26 -6.62
N PRO A 352 -4.57 -19.27 -5.97
CA PRO A 352 -5.06 -19.75 -4.68
C PRO A 352 -4.91 -18.72 -3.54
N GLN A 353 -4.16 -17.63 -3.75
CA GLN A 353 -4.06 -16.52 -2.81
C GLN A 353 -3.98 -15.17 -3.52
N ILE A 354 -4.31 -14.09 -2.81
CA ILE A 354 -4.28 -12.72 -3.30
C ILE A 354 -3.66 -11.82 -2.24
N TRP A 355 -2.78 -10.90 -2.65
CA TRP A 355 -2.24 -9.87 -1.77
C TRP A 355 -3.38 -8.95 -1.30
N CYS A 356 -3.69 -9.01 -0.01
CA CYS A 356 -4.94 -8.43 0.48
C CYS A 356 -4.91 -6.88 0.53
N SER A 357 -3.77 -6.27 0.84
CA SER A 357 -3.63 -4.82 0.96
C SER A 357 -2.18 -4.42 1.13
N ASP A 358 -1.73 -3.40 0.38
CA ASP A 358 -0.42 -2.75 0.57
C ASP A 358 -0.27 -2.08 1.95
N ASN A 359 -1.39 -1.73 2.59
CA ASN A 359 -1.35 -1.32 3.97
C ASN A 359 -1.11 -2.52 4.89
N THR A 360 0.15 -2.74 5.26
CA THR A 360 0.63 -3.80 6.16
C THR A 360 0.63 -3.43 7.64
N ASP A 361 0.08 -2.26 8.01
CA ASP A 361 -0.05 -1.89 9.42
C ASP A 361 -0.93 -2.90 10.16
N ALA A 362 -0.44 -3.46 11.27
CA ALA A 362 -1.17 -4.47 12.04
C ALA A 362 -2.59 -4.01 12.39
N ARG A 363 -2.75 -2.77 12.86
CA ARG A 363 -4.05 -2.24 13.26
C ARG A 363 -5.00 -2.09 12.08
N ALA A 364 -4.53 -1.57 10.95
CA ALA A 364 -5.31 -1.51 9.72
C ALA A 364 -5.69 -2.91 9.22
N ARG A 365 -4.73 -3.85 9.23
CA ARG A 365 -4.92 -5.24 8.80
C ARG A 365 -5.98 -5.97 9.62
N LEU A 366 -6.14 -5.68 10.92
CA LEU A 366 -7.26 -6.24 11.70
C LEU A 366 -8.62 -5.92 11.07
N THR A 367 -8.84 -4.66 10.65
CA THR A 367 -10.11 -4.25 10.03
C THR A 367 -10.26 -4.82 8.63
N ILE A 368 -9.18 -4.76 7.83
CA ILE A 368 -9.18 -5.21 6.43
C ILE A 368 -9.41 -6.73 6.36
N GLN A 369 -8.68 -7.52 7.15
CA GLN A 369 -8.83 -8.97 7.19
C GLN A 369 -10.16 -9.40 7.81
N TYR A 370 -10.66 -8.70 8.83
CA TYR A 370 -11.99 -8.95 9.38
C TYR A 370 -13.06 -8.78 8.29
N GLY A 371 -13.04 -7.67 7.55
CA GLY A 371 -13.97 -7.42 6.44
C GLY A 371 -13.85 -8.43 5.31
N THR A 372 -12.62 -8.77 4.92
CA THR A 372 -12.32 -9.78 3.88
C THR A 372 -12.86 -11.16 4.28
N SER A 373 -12.72 -11.52 5.56
CA SER A 373 -13.16 -12.82 6.11
C SER A 373 -14.68 -13.03 6.07
N LEU A 374 -15.47 -11.98 5.82
CA LEU A 374 -16.92 -12.11 5.66
C LEU A 374 -17.30 -12.96 4.45
N PHE A 375 -16.41 -13.06 3.46
CA PHE A 375 -16.67 -13.77 2.21
C PHE A 375 -15.55 -14.72 1.79
N TYR A 376 -14.29 -14.42 2.15
CA TYR A 376 -13.14 -15.21 1.73
C TYR A 376 -12.47 -15.91 2.92
N PRO A 377 -12.00 -17.16 2.78
CA PRO A 377 -11.27 -17.86 3.85
C PRO A 377 -9.87 -17.25 4.07
N GLY A 378 -9.30 -17.42 5.27
CA GLY A 378 -7.98 -16.87 5.59
C GLY A 378 -6.86 -17.39 4.68
N CYS A 379 -6.98 -18.63 4.20
CA CYS A 379 -5.98 -19.29 3.37
C CYS A 379 -5.75 -18.65 1.98
N VAL A 380 -6.62 -17.74 1.55
CA VAL A 380 -6.46 -16.99 0.29
C VAL A 380 -5.92 -15.57 0.49
N VAL A 381 -5.59 -15.18 1.74
CA VAL A 381 -5.29 -13.80 2.13
C VAL A 381 -3.79 -13.62 2.35
N GLY A 382 -3.09 -12.99 1.41
CA GLY A 382 -1.70 -12.54 1.56
C GLY A 382 -1.54 -11.61 2.76
N ALA A 383 -0.68 -11.98 3.73
CA ALA A 383 -0.51 -11.26 4.99
C ALA A 383 0.95 -11.31 5.49
N HIS A 384 1.65 -10.18 5.40
CA HIS A 384 3.06 -10.10 5.77
C HIS A 384 3.32 -9.36 7.07
N PHE A 385 4.32 -9.83 7.81
CA PHE A 385 4.95 -9.09 8.89
C PHE A 385 5.88 -8.02 8.28
N SER A 386 5.60 -6.74 8.52
CA SER A 386 6.38 -5.63 7.95
C SER A 386 7.11 -4.78 9.00
N ALA A 387 7.99 -3.91 8.52
CA ALA A 387 8.72 -2.94 9.33
C ALA A 387 7.79 -1.96 10.09
N VAL A 388 8.32 -1.42 11.20
CA VAL A 388 7.74 -0.31 11.95
C VAL A 388 8.79 0.81 12.14
N PRO A 389 8.42 2.10 12.16
CA PRO A 389 7.10 2.65 11.89
C PRO A 389 6.57 2.25 10.51
N ASN A 390 5.29 1.88 10.42
CA ASN A 390 4.72 1.36 9.19
C ASN A 390 4.80 2.41 8.06
N HIS A 391 5.26 2.03 6.88
CA HIS A 391 5.52 2.96 5.78
C HIS A 391 4.26 3.70 5.27
N CYS A 392 3.08 3.07 5.36
CA CYS A 392 1.82 3.67 4.92
C CYS A 392 1.22 4.64 5.96
N SER A 393 1.34 4.31 7.25
CA SER A 393 0.56 4.96 8.32
C SER A 393 1.41 5.65 9.40
N GLY A 394 2.71 5.35 9.47
CA GLY A 394 3.60 5.76 10.56
C GLY A 394 3.32 5.07 11.91
N HIS A 395 2.36 4.16 11.98
CA HIS A 395 2.00 3.48 13.22
C HIS A 395 3.10 2.49 13.65
N VAL A 396 3.35 2.41 14.95
CA VAL A 396 4.28 1.45 15.56
C VAL A 396 3.46 0.47 16.40
N SER A 397 3.57 -0.81 16.08
CA SER A 397 2.90 -1.91 16.77
C SER A 397 3.91 -2.93 17.26
N THR A 398 3.56 -3.70 18.30
CA THR A 398 4.43 -4.76 18.83
C THR A 398 4.65 -5.89 17.82
N ILE A 399 5.59 -6.79 18.09
CA ILE A 399 5.84 -7.97 17.25
C ILE A 399 4.60 -8.87 17.26
N GLU A 400 4.01 -9.10 18.42
CA GLU A 400 2.86 -9.98 18.64
C GLU A 400 1.64 -9.51 17.85
N ALA A 401 1.34 -8.19 17.87
CA ALA A 401 0.21 -7.65 17.13
C ALA A 401 0.39 -7.80 15.61
N ARG A 402 1.61 -7.60 15.11
CA ARG A 402 1.95 -7.82 13.69
C ARG A 402 1.88 -9.30 13.32
N MET A 403 2.40 -10.18 14.18
CA MET A 403 2.35 -11.63 13.97
C MET A 403 0.92 -12.16 13.99
N ALA A 404 0.07 -11.69 14.90
CA ALA A 404 -1.34 -12.06 14.90
C ALA A 404 -2.02 -11.71 13.57
N ALA A 405 -1.78 -10.51 13.05
CA ALA A 405 -2.30 -10.11 11.74
C ALA A 405 -1.74 -10.98 10.59
N ALA A 406 -0.42 -11.27 10.60
CA ALA A 406 0.26 -11.98 9.51
C ALA A 406 -0.01 -13.50 9.49
N LEU A 407 0.03 -14.17 10.65
CA LEU A 407 -0.11 -15.63 10.78
C LEU A 407 -1.50 -16.17 10.45
N SER A 408 -2.51 -15.30 10.42
CA SER A 408 -3.90 -15.68 10.13
C SER A 408 -4.23 -15.75 8.63
N GLY A 409 -3.27 -15.39 7.77
CA GLY A 409 -3.37 -15.51 6.31
C GLY A 409 -2.27 -16.40 5.74
N THR A 410 -1.91 -16.17 4.48
CA THR A 410 -0.69 -16.76 3.90
C THR A 410 0.51 -15.95 4.37
N PHE A 411 1.14 -16.44 5.43
CA PHE A 411 2.20 -15.77 6.18
C PHE A 411 3.46 -15.49 5.35
N GLY A 412 4.01 -14.29 5.49
CA GLY A 412 5.30 -13.89 4.92
C GLY A 412 5.91 -12.69 5.65
N PHE A 413 7.04 -12.20 5.13
CA PHE A 413 7.79 -11.07 5.69
C PHE A 413 8.01 -10.00 4.61
N GLU A 414 7.90 -8.73 4.99
CA GLU A 414 8.10 -7.59 4.09
C GLU A 414 8.81 -6.44 4.83
N LEU A 415 10.08 -6.66 5.10
CA LEU A 415 11.00 -5.73 5.74
C LEU A 415 12.45 -6.06 5.37
N ASP A 416 13.36 -5.12 5.61
CA ASP A 416 14.79 -5.39 5.50
C ASP A 416 15.27 -6.22 6.70
N LEU A 417 15.37 -7.53 6.50
CA LEU A 417 15.87 -8.47 7.52
C LEU A 417 17.36 -8.27 7.82
N THR A 418 18.12 -7.61 6.95
CA THR A 418 19.54 -7.34 7.21
C THR A 418 19.75 -6.19 8.19
N ALA A 419 18.71 -5.38 8.39
CA ALA A 419 18.70 -4.31 9.40
C ALA A 419 18.32 -4.82 10.80
N CYS A 420 17.82 -6.05 10.92
CA CYS A 420 17.49 -6.65 12.21
C CYS A 420 18.74 -7.11 12.96
N THR A 421 18.75 -6.95 14.28
CA THR A 421 19.80 -7.57 15.11
C THR A 421 19.64 -9.09 15.14
N PRO A 422 20.70 -9.86 15.47
CA PRO A 422 20.58 -11.30 15.64
C PRO A 422 19.51 -11.71 16.67
N GLU A 423 19.34 -10.94 17.74
CA GLU A 423 18.32 -11.16 18.76
C GLU A 423 16.91 -10.93 18.22
N GLU A 424 16.73 -9.89 17.39
CA GLU A 424 15.45 -9.62 16.73
C GLU A 424 15.08 -10.74 15.75
N LEU A 425 16.04 -11.23 14.95
CA LEU A 425 15.82 -12.36 14.05
C LEU A 425 15.48 -13.64 14.81
N GLU A 426 16.17 -13.93 15.92
CA GLU A 426 15.88 -15.09 16.76
C GLU A 426 14.49 -15.00 17.40
N ALA A 427 14.03 -13.78 17.74
CA ALA A 427 12.68 -13.56 18.25
C ALA A 427 11.56 -13.85 17.23
N LEU A 428 11.86 -13.89 15.94
CA LEU A 428 10.89 -14.23 14.88
C LEU A 428 10.72 -15.76 14.71
N ARG A 429 11.77 -16.54 14.98
CA ARG A 429 11.80 -17.98 14.71
C ARG A 429 10.69 -18.79 15.39
N PRO A 430 10.28 -18.52 16.64
CA PRO A 430 9.15 -19.22 17.25
C PRO A 430 7.85 -19.10 16.44
N TYR A 431 7.59 -17.94 15.82
CA TYR A 431 6.40 -17.73 15.00
C TYR A 431 6.47 -18.49 13.67
N VAL A 432 7.68 -18.57 13.07
CA VAL A 432 7.93 -19.36 11.87
C VAL A 432 7.74 -20.85 12.17
N ALA A 433 8.29 -21.34 13.28
CA ALA A 433 8.10 -22.71 13.73
C ALA A 433 6.62 -23.02 13.98
N TRP A 434 5.91 -22.13 14.67
CA TRP A 434 4.47 -22.25 14.89
C TRP A 434 3.69 -22.36 13.57
N TYR A 435 3.99 -21.51 12.58
CA TYR A 435 3.30 -21.57 11.28
C TYR A 435 3.66 -22.82 10.48
N ARG A 436 4.88 -23.36 10.60
CA ARG A 436 5.27 -24.64 10.00
C ARG A 436 4.46 -25.80 10.59
N GLU A 437 4.30 -25.81 11.91
CA GLU A 437 3.56 -26.86 12.63
C GLU A 437 2.04 -26.75 12.40
N HIS A 438 1.49 -25.55 12.58
CA HIS A 438 0.04 -25.31 12.62
C HIS A 438 -0.53 -24.73 11.31
N GLY A 439 0.30 -24.49 10.29
CA GLY A 439 -0.15 -23.92 9.02
C GLY A 439 -1.19 -24.78 8.29
N GLY A 440 -1.23 -26.09 8.55
CA GLY A 440 -2.29 -26.98 8.07
C GLY A 440 -3.66 -26.57 8.60
N LEU A 441 -3.76 -26.29 9.91
CA LEU A 441 -4.95 -25.77 10.56
C LEU A 441 -5.32 -24.40 10.03
N VAL A 442 -4.37 -23.46 9.92
CA VAL A 442 -4.64 -22.11 9.38
C VAL A 442 -5.22 -22.17 7.96
N ARG A 443 -4.73 -23.09 7.13
CA ARG A 443 -5.18 -23.22 5.74
C ARG A 443 -6.55 -23.90 5.58
N SER A 444 -6.89 -24.84 6.45
CA SER A 444 -8.03 -25.74 6.26
C SER A 444 -9.15 -25.61 7.32
N GLY A 445 -8.88 -24.91 8.42
CA GLY A 445 -9.81 -24.75 9.52
C GLY A 445 -10.91 -23.71 9.27
N ASP A 446 -11.97 -23.83 10.04
CA ASP A 446 -13.10 -22.92 10.05
C ASP A 446 -12.76 -21.66 10.85
N LEU A 447 -12.93 -20.49 10.24
CA LEU A 447 -12.65 -19.19 10.87
C LEU A 447 -13.89 -18.65 11.60
N TYR A 448 -13.73 -18.40 12.90
CA TYR A 448 -14.73 -17.80 13.77
C TYR A 448 -14.29 -16.41 14.22
N ARG A 449 -15.08 -15.39 13.89
CA ARG A 449 -14.90 -14.02 14.38
C ARG A 449 -15.47 -13.93 15.80
N LEU A 450 -14.62 -13.65 16.80
CA LEU A 450 -15.01 -13.65 18.22
C LEU A 450 -15.24 -12.24 18.76
N CYS A 451 -14.38 -11.28 18.38
CA CYS A 451 -14.49 -9.87 18.75
C CYS A 451 -14.10 -8.99 17.55
N PRO A 452 -15.01 -8.12 17.04
CA PRO A 452 -14.73 -7.25 15.91
C PRO A 452 -13.77 -6.11 16.30
N PRO A 453 -12.94 -5.61 15.35
CA PRO A 453 -12.03 -4.48 15.57
C PRO A 453 -12.77 -3.11 15.58
N ASP A 454 -13.96 -3.04 16.18
CA ASP A 454 -14.80 -1.84 16.14
C ASP A 454 -14.26 -0.72 17.03
N PRO A 455 -14.46 0.57 16.67
CA PRO A 455 -14.18 1.68 17.57
C PRO A 455 -14.98 1.56 18.87
N GLY A 456 -14.28 1.32 20.00
CA GLY A 456 -14.88 1.10 21.32
C GLY A 456 -14.87 -0.36 21.79
N SER A 457 -14.45 -1.30 20.96
CA SER A 457 -14.09 -2.66 21.39
C SER A 457 -12.80 -2.63 22.23
N LEU A 458 -12.57 -3.69 23.01
CA LEU A 458 -11.30 -3.90 23.72
C LEU A 458 -10.16 -4.31 22.78
N GLY A 459 -10.42 -4.44 21.47
CA GLY A 459 -9.50 -4.96 20.48
C GLY A 459 -10.19 -5.99 19.57
N ALA A 460 -9.41 -6.84 18.90
CA ALA A 460 -9.93 -7.84 17.98
C ALA A 460 -9.57 -9.25 18.44
N ALA A 461 -10.47 -10.21 18.19
CA ALA A 461 -10.17 -11.62 18.39
C ALA A 461 -10.90 -12.50 17.39
N TRP A 462 -10.23 -13.56 16.97
CA TRP A 462 -10.78 -14.59 16.09
C TRP A 462 -10.09 -15.91 16.38
N MET A 463 -10.65 -16.99 15.89
CA MET A 463 -10.03 -18.30 15.97
C MET A 463 -10.22 -19.09 14.68
N ILE A 464 -9.31 -20.03 14.46
CA ILE A 464 -9.38 -21.00 13.38
C ILE A 464 -9.43 -22.38 14.04
N ALA A 465 -10.51 -23.12 13.83
CA ALA A 465 -10.73 -24.44 14.44
C ALA A 465 -10.74 -25.54 13.39
N ALA A 466 -10.24 -26.72 13.73
CA ALA A 466 -10.38 -27.89 12.87
C ALA A 466 -11.88 -28.21 12.68
N PRO A 467 -12.31 -28.66 11.48
CA PRO A 467 -13.73 -28.96 11.24
C PRO A 467 -14.34 -30.05 12.16
N ASP A 468 -13.49 -30.91 12.74
CA ASP A 468 -13.89 -31.93 13.72
C ASP A 468 -13.83 -31.43 15.18
N GLY A 469 -13.42 -30.18 15.39
CA GLY A 469 -13.28 -29.54 16.68
C GLY A 469 -12.08 -30.04 17.50
N SER A 470 -11.16 -30.82 16.94
CA SER A 470 -10.05 -31.43 17.70
C SER A 470 -9.00 -30.42 18.20
N GLU A 471 -8.77 -29.34 17.46
CA GLU A 471 -7.78 -28.31 17.76
C GLU A 471 -8.26 -26.93 17.28
N ALA A 472 -7.71 -25.86 17.87
CA ALA A 472 -7.95 -24.49 17.39
C ALA A 472 -6.80 -23.54 17.74
N ALA A 473 -6.54 -22.59 16.83
CA ALA A 473 -5.65 -21.46 17.05
C ALA A 473 -6.48 -20.20 17.35
N VAL A 474 -6.21 -19.54 18.49
CA VAL A 474 -6.90 -18.31 18.89
C VAL A 474 -5.95 -17.12 18.77
N PHE A 475 -6.38 -16.11 18.04
CA PHE A 475 -5.66 -14.85 17.88
C PHE A 475 -6.43 -13.74 18.58
N ALA A 476 -5.74 -12.95 19.38
CA ALA A 476 -6.32 -11.78 20.03
C ALA A 476 -5.30 -10.64 20.09
N VAL A 477 -5.77 -9.43 19.83
CA VAL A 477 -4.98 -8.19 19.86
C VAL A 477 -5.72 -7.16 20.69
N GLY A 478 -4.99 -6.43 21.53
CA GLY A 478 -5.54 -5.47 22.49
C GLY A 478 -5.92 -6.12 23.83
N ASP A 479 -6.84 -5.50 24.54
CA ASP A 479 -7.26 -5.88 25.89
C ASP A 479 -8.40 -6.94 25.89
N VAL A 480 -8.67 -7.59 24.75
CA VAL A 480 -9.77 -8.57 24.60
C VAL A 480 -9.63 -9.76 25.55
N LEU A 481 -8.39 -10.18 25.82
CA LEU A 481 -8.11 -11.27 26.77
C LEU A 481 -7.97 -10.80 28.23
N GLY A 482 -7.67 -9.51 28.45
CA GLY A 482 -7.24 -8.98 29.75
C GLY A 482 -8.28 -8.13 30.50
N GLY A 483 -9.19 -7.47 29.79
CA GLY A 483 -10.09 -6.48 30.41
C GLY A 483 -9.49 -5.09 30.56
N ALA A 484 -10.39 -4.10 30.58
CA ALA A 484 -10.13 -2.68 30.32
C ALA A 484 -9.04 -2.01 31.18
N HIS A 485 -8.52 -0.90 30.65
CA HIS A 485 -7.75 0.11 31.38
C HIS A 485 -8.46 0.62 32.66
N GLY A 486 -8.02 0.17 33.83
CA GLY A 486 -8.46 0.67 35.14
C GLY A 486 -8.32 -0.39 36.24
N PRO A 487 -8.45 -0.01 37.54
CA PRO A 487 -8.45 -0.97 38.65
C PRO A 487 -9.79 -1.73 38.65
N ALA A 488 -9.95 -2.68 37.73
CA ALA A 488 -11.08 -3.59 37.72
C ALA A 488 -10.86 -4.65 38.81
N GLY A 489 -11.80 -4.76 39.75
CA GLY A 489 -11.82 -5.89 40.69
C GLY A 489 -11.89 -7.22 39.93
N THR A 490 -11.35 -8.28 40.53
CA THR A 490 -11.21 -9.64 39.98
C THR A 490 -12.49 -10.28 39.39
N ASN A 491 -13.67 -9.68 39.61
CA ASN A 491 -14.96 -10.16 39.11
C ASN A 491 -15.40 -9.59 37.73
N ASN A 492 -14.63 -8.69 37.11
CA ASN A 492 -14.99 -8.03 35.84
C ASN A 492 -14.02 -8.32 34.67
N LEU A 493 -13.30 -9.45 34.70
CA LEU A 493 -12.49 -9.86 33.55
C LEU A 493 -13.42 -10.26 32.38
N PRO A 494 -13.25 -9.69 31.17
CA PRO A 494 -14.00 -10.12 30.01
C PRO A 494 -13.68 -11.60 29.73
N ARG A 495 -14.73 -12.37 29.45
CA ARG A 495 -14.59 -13.75 28.97
C ARG A 495 -14.69 -13.73 27.45
N LEU A 496 -13.74 -14.36 26.77
CA LEU A 496 -13.79 -14.59 25.33
C LEU A 496 -14.42 -15.97 25.06
N PRO A 497 -15.72 -16.06 24.72
CA PRO A 497 -16.34 -17.35 24.42
C PRO A 497 -15.80 -17.91 23.10
N LEU A 498 -15.13 -19.06 23.16
CA LEU A 498 -14.65 -19.78 21.99
C LEU A 498 -15.79 -20.49 21.25
N GLN A 499 -15.57 -20.80 19.97
CA GLN A 499 -16.54 -21.45 19.08
C GLN A 499 -15.83 -22.56 18.28
N GLY A 500 -16.59 -23.46 17.66
CA GLY A 500 -16.02 -24.50 16.80
C GLY A 500 -15.30 -25.65 17.51
N LEU A 501 -15.40 -25.75 18.84
CA LEU A 501 -14.84 -26.84 19.64
C LEU A 501 -15.92 -27.88 19.98
N ASP A 502 -15.53 -29.15 20.16
CA ASP A 502 -16.38 -30.22 20.68
C ASP A 502 -16.71 -29.96 22.17
N PRO A 503 -17.99 -29.71 22.52
CA PRO A 503 -18.39 -29.43 23.90
C PRO A 503 -18.19 -30.61 24.87
N ALA A 504 -17.96 -31.83 24.38
CA ALA A 504 -17.71 -33.02 25.19
C ALA A 504 -16.22 -33.29 25.41
N ALA A 505 -15.33 -32.62 24.67
CA ALA A 505 -13.89 -32.81 24.78
C ALA A 505 -13.27 -31.96 25.90
N VAL A 506 -12.05 -32.33 26.30
CA VAL A 506 -11.22 -31.56 27.22
C VAL A 506 -10.00 -31.09 26.44
N TYR A 507 -9.79 -29.77 26.42
CA TYR A 507 -8.69 -29.14 25.69
C TYR A 507 -7.57 -28.75 26.63
N GLN A 508 -6.34 -28.93 26.18
CA GLN A 508 -5.15 -28.37 26.80
C GLN A 508 -4.83 -27.04 26.12
N PHE A 509 -4.60 -26.00 26.91
CA PHE A 509 -4.16 -24.71 26.39
C PHE A 509 -2.63 -24.69 26.29
N GLU A 510 -2.11 -24.43 25.10
CA GLU A 510 -0.69 -24.29 24.83
C GLU A 510 -0.39 -22.82 24.52
N ALA A 511 0.30 -22.14 25.43
CA ALA A 511 0.65 -20.73 25.27
C ALA A 511 1.92 -20.61 24.41
N GLU A 512 1.77 -20.74 23.10
CA GLU A 512 2.87 -20.54 22.16
C GLU A 512 2.85 -19.08 21.69
N CYS A 513 3.91 -18.34 22.02
CA CYS A 513 4.15 -16.94 21.59
C CYS A 513 3.34 -15.82 22.27
N ALA A 514 3.07 -15.90 23.58
CA ALA A 514 2.38 -14.82 24.30
C ALA A 514 3.33 -13.90 25.10
N ALA A 515 3.20 -12.58 24.92
CA ALA A 515 3.59 -11.58 25.92
C ALA A 515 2.41 -11.37 26.89
N TYR A 516 2.26 -12.26 27.88
CA TYR A 516 1.35 -12.00 29.00
C TYR A 516 2.02 -11.04 29.99
N GLN A 517 1.59 -9.76 30.02
CA GLN A 517 1.64 -8.98 31.26
C GLN A 517 0.33 -9.24 32.03
N ALA A 518 0.21 -10.45 32.58
CA ALA A 518 -0.68 -10.69 33.71
C ALA A 518 0.18 -11.29 34.81
N SER A 519 0.26 -10.60 35.94
CA SER A 519 0.78 -11.19 37.17
C SER A 519 -0.04 -12.45 37.45
N VAL A 520 0.62 -13.60 37.34
CA VAL A 520 0.11 -14.89 37.76
C VAL A 520 0.03 -14.86 39.27
N ASP A 521 -1.15 -14.54 39.82
CA ASP A 521 -1.56 -15.13 41.09
C ASP A 521 -2.52 -16.27 40.75
N ASP A 522 -1.96 -17.48 40.81
CA ASP A 522 -2.54 -18.80 41.08
C ASP A 522 -4.02 -19.00 40.80
N TRP A 523 -4.37 -19.99 39.97
CA TRP A 523 -5.52 -20.87 40.29
C TRP A 523 -5.27 -22.33 39.89
N ASN A 524 -5.18 -23.17 40.93
CA ASN A 524 -5.70 -24.54 40.95
C ASN A 524 -7.22 -24.56 40.71
#